data_AF-A0A975FKS2-F1
#
_entry.id   AF-A0A975FKS2-F1
#
_cell.length_a   1.000
_cell.length_b   1.000
_cell.length_c   1.000
_cell.angle_alpha   90.00
_cell.angle_beta   90.00
_cell.angle_gamma   90.00
#
_symmetry.space_group_name_H-M   'P 1'
#
loop_
_entity.id
_entity.type
_entity.pdbx_description
1 polymer ?
#
loop_
_entity_poly.entity_id
_entity_poly.type
_entity_poly.pdbx_seq_one_letter_code
_entity_poly.pdbx_strand_id
1 'polypeptide(L)' 'MNAAAIALMVFALLVVWGGMIASMIALGRRPGRKDYPPGGTDDHREDDAIPERDT' A
#
# COMPACT_ATOMS: atom_id res chain seq x y z
N MET A 1 -39.21 8.35 -0.44
CA MET A 1 -37.73 8.36 -0.56
C MET A 1 -37.33 9.59 -1.36
N ASN A 2 -36.39 10.40 -0.86
CA ASN A 2 -36.00 11.68 -1.48
C ASN A 2 -34.74 11.48 -2.36
N ALA A 3 -34.85 11.74 -3.67
CA ALA A 3 -33.75 11.60 -4.62
C ALA A 3 -32.52 12.45 -4.26
N ALA A 4 -32.73 13.64 -3.69
CA ALA A 4 -31.63 14.49 -3.24
C ALA A 4 -30.82 13.87 -2.09
N ALA A 5 -31.49 13.16 -1.17
CA ALA A 5 -30.82 12.47 -0.08
C ALA A 5 -29.96 11.30 -0.59
N ILE A 6 -30.45 10.57 -1.60
CA ILE A 6 -29.69 9.49 -2.24
C ILE A 6 -28.46 10.04 -2.96
N ALA A 7 -28.61 11.15 -3.69
CA ALA A 7 -27.48 11.78 -4.38
C ALA A 7 -26.38 12.22 -3.40
N LEU A 8 -26.75 12.84 -2.28
CA LEU A 8 -25.81 13.24 -1.23
C LEU A 8 -25.14 12.04 -0.56
N MET A 9 -25.88 10.96 -0.34
CA MET A 9 -25.34 9.71 0.20
C MET A 9 -24.27 9.11 -0.73
N VAL A 10 -24.57 9.00 -2.02
CA VAL A 10 -23.60 8.49 -3.02
C VAL A 10 -22.39 9.42 -3.12
N PHE A 11 -22.60 10.73 -3.11
CA PHE A 11 -21.50 11.70 -3.13
C PHE A 11 -20.58 11.53 -1.91
N ALA A 12 -21.15 11.41 -0.70
CA ALA A 12 -20.39 11.16 0.51
C ALA A 12 -19.58 9.84 0.43
N LEU A 13 -20.19 8.77 -0.08
CA LEU A 13 -19.50 7.50 -0.32
C LEU A 13 -18.33 7.65 -1.30
N LEU A 14 -18.53 8.37 -2.40
CA LEU A 14 -17.47 8.64 -3.37
C LEU A 14 -16.33 9.48 -2.78
N VAL A 15 -16.62 10.42 -1.87
CA VAL A 15 -15.57 11.21 -1.20
C VAL A 15 -14.78 10.34 -0.22
N VAL A 16 -15.45 9.51 0.58
CA VAL A 16 -14.80 8.64 1.57
C VAL A 16 -13.91 7.59 0.88
N TRP A 17 -14.42 6.94 -0.17
CA TRP A 17 -13.74 5.81 -0.81
C TRP A 17 -12.98 6.19 -2.08
N GLY A 18 -13.24 7.36 -2.66
CA GLY A 18 -12.68 7.78 -3.95
C GLY A 18 -11.16 7.90 -3.93
N GLY A 19 -10.58 8.39 -2.83
CA GLY A 19 -9.12 8.45 -2.67
C GLY A 19 -8.46 7.07 -2.67
N MET A 20 -9.10 6.08 -2.04
CA MET A 20 -8.64 4.70 -2.01
C MET A 20 -8.70 4.06 -3.40
N ILE A 21 -9.83 4.21 -4.10
CA ILE A 21 -10.03 3.69 -5.45
C ILE A 21 -9.03 4.35 -6.42
N ALA A 22 -8.83 5.67 -6.32
CA ALA A 22 -7.88 6.40 -7.14
C ALA A 22 -6.44 5.94 -6.89
N SER A 23 -6.06 5.72 -5.63
CA SER A 23 -4.74 5.20 -5.25
C SER A 23 -4.50 3.81 -5.83
N MET A 24 -5.48 2.91 -5.70
CA MET A 24 -5.39 1.56 -6.24
C MET A 24 -5.24 1.56 -7.77
N ILE A 25 -6.02 2.38 -8.47
CA ILE A 25 -5.91 2.53 -9.93
C ILE A 25 -4.54 3.12 -10.32
N ALA A 26 -4.06 4.14 -9.60
CA ALA A 26 -2.77 4.76 -9.87
C ALA A 26 -1.61 3.78 -9.68
N LEU A 27 -1.68 2.95 -8.63
CA LEU A 27 -0.69 1.92 -8.35
C LEU A 27 -0.75 0.78 -9.38
N GLY A 28 -1.95 0.29 -9.71
CA GLY A 28 -2.13 -0.77 -10.71
C GLY A 28 -1.68 -0.35 -12.12
N ARG A 29 -1.81 0.94 -12.46
CA ARG A 29 -1.31 1.51 -13.73
C ARG A 29 0.21 1.64 -13.80
N ARG A 30 0.90 1.57 -12.66
CA ARG A 30 2.37 1.59 -12.57
C ARG A 30 2.84 0.21 -12.10
N PRO A 31 2.86 -0.81 -12.99
CA PRO A 31 3.51 -2.07 -12.66
C PRO A 31 4.91 -1.75 -12.15
N GLY A 32 5.25 -2.31 -10.98
CA GLY A 32 6.49 -2.01 -10.28
C GLY A 32 7.69 -2.06 -11.22
N ARG A 33 8.72 -1.26 -10.92
CA ARG A 33 9.97 -1.22 -11.69
C ARG A 33 10.44 -2.66 -11.94
N LYS A 34 10.50 -3.08 -13.20
CA LYS A 34 10.94 -4.45 -13.53
C LYS A 34 12.42 -4.67 -13.22
N ASP A 35 13.17 -3.57 -13.16
CA ASP A 35 14.59 -3.53 -12.89
C ASP A 35 14.87 -3.20 -11.42
N TYR A 36 14.15 -3.85 -10.50
CA TYR A 36 14.67 -3.91 -9.14
C TYR A 36 15.90 -4.83 -9.16
N PRO A 37 16.98 -4.46 -8.46
CA PRO A 37 18.04 -5.42 -8.21
C PRO A 37 17.42 -6.66 -7.55
N PRO A 38 18.01 -7.84 -7.76
CA PRO A 38 17.59 -9.04 -7.04
C PRO A 38 17.42 -8.71 -5.56
N GLY A 39 16.32 -9.19 -4.96
CA GLY A 39 16.16 -9.12 -3.51
C GLY A 39 17.42 -9.68 -2.85
N GLY A 40 17.83 -9.09 -1.72
CA GLY A 40 18.93 -9.66 -0.95
C GLY A 40 18.66 -11.15 -0.69
N THR A 41 19.73 -11.94 -0.60
CA THR A 41 19.61 -13.24 0.08
C THR A 41 18.92 -13.00 1.41
N ASP A 42 17.91 -13.81 1.70
CA ASP A 42 17.26 -13.85 3.01
C ASP A 42 18.35 -14.21 4.01
N ASP A 43 18.95 -13.18 4.58
CA ASP A 43 20.08 -13.30 5.47
C ASP A 43 19.45 -13.53 6.83
N HIS A 44 19.40 -14.78 7.24
CA HIS A 44 18.98 -15.23 8.58
C HIS A 44 19.84 -14.64 9.71
N ARG A 45 20.56 -13.53 9.50
CA ARG A 45 21.24 -12.77 10.55
C ARG A 45 20.29 -12.35 11.67
N GLU A 46 18.99 -12.23 11.42
CA GLU A 46 17.98 -12.08 12.49
C GLU A 46 17.87 -13.28 13.43
N ASP A 47 18.22 -14.48 12.97
CA ASP A 47 18.28 -15.70 13.78
C ASP A 47 19.61 -15.82 14.54
N ASP A 48 20.63 -15.07 14.12
CA ASP A 48 21.93 -15.00 14.78
C ASP A 48 21.92 -13.93 15.89
N ALA A 49 22.27 -14.34 17.12
CA ALA A 49 22.46 -13.40 18.22
C ALA A 49 23.56 -12.37 17.89
N ILE A 50 23.38 -11.13 18.37
CA ILE A 50 24.38 -10.06 18.21
C ILE A 50 25.72 -10.57 18.79
N PRO A 51 26.80 -10.62 18.01
CA PRO A 51 28.10 -11.06 18.51
C PRO A 51 28.55 -10.17 19.66
N GLU A 52 28.95 -10.77 20.77
CA GLU A 52 29.49 -10.04 21.91
C GLU A 52 30.79 -9.33 21.50
N ARG A 53 30.85 -8.03 21.75
CA ARG A 53 32.00 -7.20 21.39
C ARG A 53 32.99 -7.25 22.53
N ASP A 54 34.18 -7.81 22.31
CA ASP A 54 35.30 -7.69 23.25
C ASP A 54 35.69 -6.21 23.38
N THR A 55 35.33 -5.60 24.51
CA THR A 55 35.76 -4.26 24.94
C THR A 55 36.37 -4.32 26.31
#